data_AF-A0A2I6QI83-F1
#
_entry.id   AF-A0A2I6QI83-F1
#
_cell.length_a   1.000
_cell.length_b   1.000
_cell.length_c   1.000
_cell.angle_alpha   90.00
_cell.angle_beta   90.00
_cell.angle_gamma   90.00
#
_symmetry.space_group_name_H-M   'P 1'
#
loop_
_entity.id
_entity.type
_entity.pdbx_description
1 polymer ?
#
loop_
_entity_poly.entity_id
_entity_poly.type
_entity_poly.pdbx_seq_one_letter_code
_entity_poly.pdbx_strand_id
1 'polypeptide(L)'
;MLQILHLPRWFEIPAALILMDYTFYFWHILLHRVPLLWRFHLVHHTDLDMDFSTALRFHFGEELLSIPWRAAQVAILGLTPLTFSIWQMAFLVSILFHHSEVALPIAWERRLNRWIVTPRMHAIHHSIVQQETESNWSSGLSLWDRLHRTLRLNVPQAAISIGVPAWRDPDTVKLPAIVGMPFEPLPAVWQLPGGGKPQRHPATGRLDRLLA
;
A
#
# COMPACT_ATOMS: atom_id res chain seq x y z
N MET A 1 -22.19 -14.63 -3.38
CA MET A 1 -23.33 -13.83 -2.85
C MET A 1 -23.96 -12.95 -3.93
N LEU A 2 -23.17 -12.19 -4.71
CA LEU A 2 -23.70 -11.23 -5.69
C LEU A 2 -24.53 -11.89 -6.81
N GLN A 3 -24.09 -13.04 -7.30
CA GLN A 3 -24.81 -13.84 -8.31
C GLN A 3 -26.09 -14.49 -7.75
N ILE A 4 -26.04 -14.93 -6.48
CA ILE A 4 -27.18 -15.57 -5.81
C ILE A 4 -28.32 -14.57 -5.61
N LEU A 5 -27.98 -13.28 -5.45
CA LEU A 5 -28.93 -12.19 -5.27
C LEU A 5 -29.57 -11.70 -6.59
N HIS A 6 -29.25 -12.31 -7.75
CA HIS A 6 -29.79 -11.94 -9.08
C HIS A 6 -29.75 -10.42 -9.35
N LEU A 7 -28.70 -9.75 -8.89
CA LEU A 7 -28.56 -8.31 -9.06
C LEU A 7 -28.43 -7.95 -10.55
N PRO A 8 -28.89 -6.75 -10.96
CA PRO A 8 -28.69 -6.30 -12.33
C PRO A 8 -27.19 -6.34 -12.68
N ARG A 9 -26.85 -6.89 -13.84
CA ARG A 9 -25.46 -7.07 -14.28
C ARG A 9 -24.63 -5.77 -14.28
N TRP A 10 -25.29 -4.63 -14.48
CA TRP A 10 -24.65 -3.30 -14.41
C TRP A 10 -24.20 -2.92 -12.99
N PHE A 11 -24.81 -3.50 -11.95
CA PHE A 11 -24.48 -3.28 -10.55
C PHE A 11 -23.47 -4.30 -10.00
N GLU A 12 -23.44 -5.51 -10.56
CA GLU A 12 -22.52 -6.57 -10.11
C GLU A 12 -21.05 -6.16 -10.20
N ILE A 13 -20.62 -5.55 -11.31
CA ILE A 13 -19.22 -5.16 -11.52
C ILE A 13 -18.81 -4.05 -10.53
N PRO A 14 -19.53 -2.90 -10.44
CA PRO A 14 -19.20 -1.88 -9.43
C PRO A 14 -19.19 -2.41 -8.00
N ALA A 15 -20.18 -3.23 -7.63
CA ALA A 15 -20.24 -3.83 -6.29
C ALA A 15 -19.04 -4.74 -6.02
N ALA A 16 -18.66 -5.58 -6.99
CA ALA A 16 -17.47 -6.42 -6.90
C ALA A 16 -16.18 -5.59 -6.74
N LEU A 17 -16.01 -4.52 -7.53
CA LEU A 17 -14.85 -3.64 -7.43
C LEU A 17 -14.72 -3.04 -6.02
N ILE A 18 -15.82 -2.51 -5.48
CA ILE A 18 -15.86 -1.90 -4.15
C ILE A 18 -15.57 -2.94 -3.05
N LEU A 19 -16.22 -4.10 -3.11
CA LEU A 19 -16.07 -5.14 -2.07
C LEU A 19 -14.69 -5.80 -2.11
N MET A 20 -14.13 -6.02 -3.31
CA MET A 20 -12.77 -6.53 -3.46
C MET A 20 -11.74 -5.53 -2.95
N ASP A 21 -11.88 -4.24 -3.27
CA ASP A 21 -11.00 -3.19 -2.75
C ASP A 21 -11.10 -3.07 -1.22
N TYR A 22 -12.32 -3.15 -0.67
CA TYR A 22 -12.52 -3.09 0.78
C TYR A 22 -11.92 -4.30 1.51
N THR A 23 -12.05 -5.49 0.95
CA THR A 23 -11.44 -6.69 1.54
C THR A 23 -9.92 -6.68 1.34
N PHE A 24 -9.40 -6.11 0.26
CA PHE A 24 -7.97 -5.89 0.11
C PHE A 24 -7.42 -4.93 1.18
N TYR A 25 -8.16 -3.88 1.56
CA TYR A 25 -7.78 -3.00 2.67
C TYR A 25 -7.51 -3.78 3.96
N PHE A 26 -8.34 -4.77 4.30
CA PHE A 26 -8.08 -5.65 5.46
C PHE A 26 -6.91 -6.59 5.25
N TRP A 27 -6.73 -7.14 4.05
CA TRP A 27 -5.53 -7.92 3.74
C TRP A 27 -4.28 -7.10 3.97
N HIS A 28 -4.26 -5.85 3.50
CA HIS A 28 -3.13 -4.95 3.71
C HIS A 28 -2.90 -4.68 5.20
N ILE A 29 -3.96 -4.49 6.00
CA ILE A 29 -3.84 -4.42 7.47
C ILE A 29 -3.14 -5.67 8.04
N LEU A 30 -3.58 -6.86 7.63
CA LEU A 30 -2.98 -8.11 8.10
C LEU A 30 -1.50 -8.19 7.71
N LEU A 31 -1.14 -7.74 6.51
CA LEU A 31 0.24 -7.75 6.02
C LEU A 31 1.21 -7.01 6.95
N HIS A 32 0.83 -5.92 7.60
CA HIS A 32 1.73 -5.26 8.56
C HIS A 32 1.48 -5.64 10.02
N ARG A 33 0.28 -6.13 10.38
CA ARG A 33 -0.06 -6.43 11.78
C ARG A 33 0.26 -7.86 12.19
N VAL A 34 0.28 -8.80 11.25
CA VAL A 34 0.65 -10.20 11.52
C VAL A 34 2.15 -10.37 11.29
N PRO A 35 2.95 -10.73 12.31
CA PRO A 35 4.42 -10.77 12.18
C PRO A 35 4.92 -11.65 11.03
N LEU A 36 4.27 -12.78 10.77
CA LEU A 36 4.62 -13.66 9.65
C LEU A 36 4.39 -12.97 8.30
N LEU A 37 3.23 -12.33 8.11
CA LEU A 37 2.92 -11.65 6.85
C LEU A 37 3.82 -10.43 6.65
N TRP A 38 4.11 -9.71 7.74
CA TRP A 38 5.00 -8.55 7.71
C TRP A 38 6.38 -8.90 7.20
N ARG A 39 6.96 -10.05 7.56
CA ARG A 39 8.28 -10.48 7.05
C ARG A 39 8.35 -10.49 5.53
N PHE A 40 7.24 -10.87 4.87
CA PHE A 40 7.17 -10.92 3.42
C PHE A 40 6.83 -9.55 2.82
N HIS A 41 5.87 -8.84 3.42
CA HIS A 41 5.47 -7.51 2.96
C HIS A 41 6.53 -6.44 3.19
N LEU A 42 7.39 -6.63 4.19
CA LEU A 42 8.54 -5.78 4.47
C LEU A 42 9.42 -5.61 3.24
N VAL A 43 9.59 -6.65 2.41
CA VAL A 43 10.40 -6.60 1.17
C VAL A 43 9.93 -5.50 0.23
N HIS A 44 8.61 -5.34 0.11
CA HIS A 44 8.00 -4.26 -0.67
C HIS A 44 8.30 -2.88 -0.05
N HIS A 45 8.30 -2.78 1.28
CA HIS A 45 8.63 -1.57 2.01
C HIS A 45 10.12 -1.24 2.07
N THR A 46 11.02 -2.19 1.78
CA THR A 46 12.48 -1.94 1.85
C THR A 46 13.03 -1.14 0.68
N ASP A 47 12.23 -0.86 -0.35
CA ASP A 47 12.71 0.00 -1.44
C ASP A 47 13.16 1.36 -0.91
N LEU A 48 14.26 1.91 -1.46
CA LEU A 48 14.81 3.17 -0.96
C LEU A 48 14.19 4.39 -1.64
N ASP A 49 13.64 4.17 -2.83
CA ASP A 49 12.90 5.11 -3.65
C ASP A 49 11.62 4.41 -4.10
N MET A 50 10.54 5.17 -4.33
CA MET A 50 9.23 4.61 -4.70
C MET A 50 8.90 4.99 -6.14
N ASP A 51 8.84 4.00 -7.02
CA ASP A 51 8.48 4.17 -8.43
C ASP A 51 7.55 3.05 -8.94
N PHE A 52 7.31 3.00 -10.26
CA PHE A 52 6.49 1.94 -10.86
C PHE A 52 7.04 0.52 -10.65
N SER A 53 8.35 0.36 -10.43
CA SER A 53 8.97 -0.94 -10.15
C SER A 53 8.68 -1.40 -8.71
N THR A 54 8.61 -0.47 -7.75
CA THR A 54 8.18 -0.76 -6.37
C THR A 54 6.79 -1.39 -6.33
N ALA A 55 5.90 -0.93 -7.21
CA ALA A 55 4.55 -1.47 -7.41
C ALA A 55 4.50 -2.97 -7.77
N LEU A 56 5.63 -3.55 -8.21
CA LEU A 56 5.75 -4.96 -8.58
C LEU A 56 6.71 -5.72 -7.68
N ARG A 57 7.28 -5.05 -6.68
CA ARG A 57 8.35 -5.56 -5.81
C ARG A 57 7.80 -6.35 -4.61
N PHE A 58 6.98 -7.34 -4.89
CA PHE A 58 6.45 -8.25 -3.87
C PHE A 58 7.30 -9.50 -3.76
N HIS A 59 7.48 -10.00 -2.54
CA HIS A 59 8.13 -11.29 -2.36
C HIS A 59 7.18 -12.41 -2.80
N PHE A 60 7.70 -13.43 -3.52
CA PHE A 60 6.89 -14.56 -3.99
C PHE A 60 6.10 -15.27 -2.86
N GLY A 61 6.68 -15.32 -1.66
CA GLY A 61 6.01 -15.83 -0.46
C GLY A 61 4.75 -15.04 -0.07
N GLU A 62 4.73 -13.72 -0.25
CA GLU A 62 3.52 -12.91 -0.04
C GLU A 62 2.41 -13.31 -1.02
N GLU A 63 2.78 -13.50 -2.28
CA GLU A 63 1.84 -13.93 -3.32
C GLU A 63 1.22 -15.30 -3.01
N LEU A 64 2.03 -16.26 -2.52
CA LEU A 64 1.51 -17.55 -2.08
C LEU A 64 0.59 -17.42 -0.87
N LEU A 65 0.96 -16.63 0.13
CA LEU A 65 0.18 -16.43 1.35
C LEU A 65 -1.15 -15.71 1.10
N SER A 66 -1.24 -14.91 0.05
CA SER A 66 -2.49 -14.23 -0.34
C SER A 66 -3.46 -15.11 -1.14
N ILE A 67 -3.03 -16.28 -1.65
CA ILE A 67 -3.91 -17.19 -2.43
C ILE A 67 -5.17 -17.57 -1.65
N PRO A 68 -5.10 -18.07 -0.40
CA PRO A 68 -6.30 -18.45 0.35
C PRO A 68 -7.25 -17.27 0.58
N TRP A 69 -6.70 -16.07 0.84
CA TRP A 69 -7.49 -14.85 1.02
C TRP A 69 -8.25 -14.48 -0.27
N ARG A 70 -7.54 -14.43 -1.41
CA ARG A 70 -8.13 -14.10 -2.72
C ARG A 70 -9.15 -15.14 -3.18
N ALA A 71 -8.84 -16.43 -2.97
CA ALA A 71 -9.77 -17.51 -3.27
C ALA A 71 -11.07 -17.39 -2.44
N ALA A 72 -10.94 -17.08 -1.15
CA ALA A 72 -12.10 -16.83 -0.29
C ALA A 72 -12.91 -15.61 -0.75
N GLN A 73 -12.26 -14.49 -1.09
CA GLN A 73 -12.94 -13.31 -1.64
C GLN A 73 -13.78 -13.68 -2.88
N VAL A 74 -13.16 -14.34 -3.86
CA VAL A 74 -13.81 -14.75 -5.11
C VAL A 74 -14.99 -15.68 -4.85
N ALA A 75 -14.80 -16.69 -3.98
CA ALA A 75 -15.84 -17.67 -3.66
C ALA A 75 -17.03 -17.04 -2.90
N ILE A 76 -16.75 -16.24 -1.86
CA ILE A 76 -17.78 -15.62 -1.02
C ILE A 76 -18.59 -14.59 -1.83
N LEU A 77 -17.90 -13.71 -2.57
CA LEU A 77 -18.55 -12.71 -3.40
C LEU A 77 -19.26 -13.36 -4.60
N GLY A 78 -18.75 -14.49 -5.09
CA GLY A 78 -19.24 -15.21 -6.26
C GLY A 78 -18.86 -14.48 -7.54
N LEU A 79 -17.57 -14.14 -7.69
CA LEU A 79 -17.09 -13.42 -8.86
C LEU A 79 -16.97 -14.33 -10.07
N THR A 80 -17.42 -13.85 -11.23
CA THR A 80 -17.11 -14.50 -12.51
C THR A 80 -15.64 -14.25 -12.89
N PRO A 81 -15.04 -15.10 -13.75
CA PRO A 81 -13.68 -14.85 -14.26
C PRO A 81 -13.55 -13.45 -14.89
N LEU A 82 -14.56 -13.01 -15.66
CA LEU A 82 -14.56 -11.69 -16.28
C LEU A 82 -14.54 -10.57 -15.23
N THR A 83 -15.43 -10.63 -14.22
CA THR A 83 -15.50 -9.60 -13.16
C THR A 83 -14.20 -9.55 -12.36
N PHE A 84 -13.62 -10.71 -12.05
CA PHE A 84 -12.34 -10.80 -11.36
C PHE A 84 -11.20 -10.20 -12.20
N SER A 85 -11.14 -10.51 -13.50
CA SER A 85 -10.14 -9.91 -14.40
C SER A 85 -10.29 -8.38 -14.51
N ILE A 86 -11.51 -7.85 -14.59
CA ILE A 86 -11.75 -6.40 -14.59
C ILE A 86 -11.23 -5.77 -13.29
N TRP A 87 -11.54 -6.37 -12.14
CA TRP A 87 -11.01 -5.92 -10.86
C TRP A 87 -9.49 -5.94 -10.83
N GLN A 88 -8.87 -7.02 -11.28
CA GLN A 88 -7.41 -7.17 -11.25
C GLN A 88 -6.72 -6.11 -12.13
N MET A 89 -7.28 -5.77 -13.29
CA MET A 89 -6.76 -4.69 -14.13
C MET A 89 -6.92 -3.32 -13.49
N ALA A 90 -8.10 -3.03 -12.91
CA ALA A 90 -8.32 -1.77 -12.18
C ALA A 90 -7.37 -1.64 -10.98
N PHE A 91 -7.15 -2.73 -10.26
CA PHE A 91 -6.25 -2.81 -9.12
C PHE A 91 -4.79 -2.60 -9.53
N LEU A 92 -4.33 -3.23 -10.62
CA LEU A 92 -2.99 -3.04 -11.17
C LEU A 92 -2.76 -1.58 -11.59
N VAL A 93 -3.71 -0.96 -12.29
CA VAL A 93 -3.63 0.47 -12.65
C VAL A 93 -3.55 1.34 -11.40
N SER A 94 -4.32 1.04 -10.37
CA SER A 94 -4.28 1.76 -9.10
C SER A 94 -2.93 1.64 -8.41
N ILE A 95 -2.36 0.43 -8.35
CA ILE A 95 -1.05 0.15 -7.78
C ILE A 95 0.05 0.91 -8.50
N LEU A 96 0.08 0.83 -9.83
CA LEU A 96 1.04 1.57 -10.63
C LEU A 96 0.91 3.08 -10.41
N PHE A 97 -0.32 3.60 -10.33
CA PHE A 97 -0.55 5.02 -10.11
C PHE A 97 -0.03 5.47 -8.75
N HIS A 98 -0.43 4.82 -7.64
CA HIS A 98 -0.06 5.29 -6.31
C HIS A 98 1.39 4.99 -5.91
N HIS A 99 2.10 4.11 -6.62
CA HIS A 99 3.56 3.94 -6.45
C HIS A 99 4.38 4.84 -7.38
N SER A 100 3.76 5.55 -8.32
CA SER A 100 4.52 6.39 -9.24
C SER A 100 5.23 7.55 -8.53
N GLU A 101 6.33 8.01 -9.12
CA GLU A 101 7.06 9.22 -8.68
C GLU A 101 6.32 10.54 -9.01
N VAL A 102 5.06 10.46 -9.48
CA VAL A 102 4.34 11.63 -9.98
C VAL A 102 4.01 12.59 -8.84
N ALA A 103 4.62 13.78 -8.89
CA ALA A 103 4.25 14.92 -8.06
C ALA A 103 3.00 15.61 -8.64
N LEU A 104 1.85 15.38 -8.02
CA LEU A 104 0.60 16.03 -8.42
C LEU A 104 0.55 17.50 -7.95
N PRO A 105 -0.01 18.44 -8.74
CA PRO A 105 -0.28 19.77 -8.24
C PRO A 105 -1.21 19.70 -7.02
N ILE A 106 -0.90 20.42 -5.94
CA ILE A 106 -1.58 20.29 -4.64
C ILE A 106 -3.11 20.42 -4.72
N ALA A 107 -3.62 21.28 -5.60
CA ALA A 107 -5.06 21.46 -5.80
C ALA A 107 -5.74 20.19 -6.36
N TRP A 108 -5.08 19.51 -7.30
CA TRP A 108 -5.55 18.24 -7.86
C TRP A 108 -5.44 17.12 -6.83
N GLU A 109 -4.31 17.05 -6.14
CA GLU A 109 -4.07 16.04 -5.12
C GLU A 109 -5.12 16.09 -3.99
N ARG A 110 -5.48 17.29 -3.52
CA ARG A 110 -6.58 17.49 -2.55
C ARG A 110 -7.94 16.99 -3.05
N ARG A 111 -8.19 17.05 -4.36
CA ARG A 111 -9.44 16.55 -4.97
C ARG A 111 -9.40 15.04 -5.12
N LEU A 112 -8.29 14.49 -5.59
CA LEU A 112 -8.14 13.06 -5.86
C LEU A 112 -8.15 12.23 -4.57
N ASN A 113 -7.46 12.68 -3.52
CA ASN A 113 -7.41 12.03 -2.20
C ASN A 113 -8.77 11.90 -1.48
N ARG A 114 -9.84 12.49 -2.01
CA ARG A 114 -11.21 12.25 -1.52
C ARG A 114 -11.79 10.92 -2.00
N TRP A 115 -11.25 10.39 -3.09
CA TRP A 115 -11.82 9.24 -3.81
C TRP A 115 -10.79 8.13 -3.95
N ILE A 116 -9.60 8.44 -4.45
CA ILE A 116 -8.56 7.45 -4.76
C ILE A 116 -7.29 7.70 -3.94
N VAL A 117 -6.49 6.65 -3.82
CA VAL A 117 -5.14 6.75 -3.24
C VAL A 117 -4.23 7.47 -4.25
N THR A 118 -3.52 8.49 -3.79
CA THR A 118 -2.56 9.26 -4.62
C THR A 118 -1.12 8.86 -4.33
N PRO A 119 -0.18 9.17 -5.25
CA PRO A 119 1.25 8.94 -5.04
C PRO A 119 1.76 9.35 -3.66
N ARG A 120 1.49 10.58 -3.22
CA ARG A 120 1.95 11.05 -1.91
C ARG A 120 1.26 10.37 -0.74
N MET A 121 -0.04 10.05 -0.87
CA MET A 121 -0.76 9.33 0.20
C MET A 121 -0.11 7.98 0.46
N HIS A 122 0.27 7.27 -0.60
CA HIS A 122 0.95 5.98 -0.50
C HIS A 122 2.44 6.13 -0.15
N ALA A 123 3.11 7.18 -0.61
CA ALA A 123 4.47 7.50 -0.17
C ALA A 123 4.57 7.69 1.35
N ILE A 124 3.55 8.30 1.98
CA ILE A 124 3.47 8.40 3.45
C ILE A 124 3.42 7.01 4.09
N HIS A 125 2.68 6.07 3.48
CA HIS A 125 2.63 4.68 3.90
C HIS A 125 3.98 3.95 3.73
N HIS A 126 4.82 4.37 2.78
CA HIS A 126 6.18 3.84 2.61
C HIS A 126 7.26 4.61 3.38
N SER A 127 6.88 5.57 4.22
CA SER A 127 7.81 6.38 4.99
C SER A 127 8.60 5.54 6.00
N ILE A 128 9.85 5.91 6.27
CA ILE A 128 10.66 5.35 7.37
C ILE A 128 10.06 5.65 8.75
N VAL A 129 9.16 6.63 8.88
CA VAL A 129 8.56 7.00 10.17
C VAL A 129 7.38 6.06 10.47
N GLN A 130 7.51 5.22 11.50
CA GLN A 130 6.52 4.18 11.85
C GLN A 130 5.06 4.67 11.87
N GLN A 131 4.78 5.85 12.44
CA GLN A 131 3.41 6.39 12.50
C GLN A 131 2.84 6.81 11.14
N GLU A 132 3.71 7.03 10.16
CA GLU A 132 3.38 7.30 8.76
C GLU A 132 3.21 5.95 8.03
N THR A 133 4.10 4.98 8.24
CA THR A 133 3.96 3.61 7.69
C THR A 133 2.66 2.93 8.11
N GLU A 134 2.32 3.02 9.40
CA GLU A 134 1.11 2.40 9.97
C GLU A 134 -0.17 3.21 9.67
N SER A 135 -0.24 3.89 8.53
CA SER A 135 -1.37 4.69 8.05
C SER A 135 -1.57 4.50 6.53
N ASN A 136 -2.70 4.95 5.98
CA ASN A 136 -3.02 4.91 4.54
C ASN A 136 -2.93 3.51 3.90
N TRP A 137 -3.74 2.56 4.37
CA TRP A 137 -3.69 1.15 3.97
C TRP A 137 -4.53 0.83 2.73
N SER A 138 -5.30 1.79 2.22
CA SER A 138 -6.07 1.60 0.99
C SER A 138 -5.13 1.50 -0.22
N SER A 139 -5.57 0.81 -1.26
CA SER A 139 -4.84 0.71 -2.54
C SER A 139 -5.66 1.19 -3.74
N GLY A 140 -6.99 1.11 -3.71
CA GLY A 140 -7.88 1.72 -4.69
C GLY A 140 -8.56 2.98 -4.14
N LEU A 141 -9.60 2.79 -3.34
CA LEU A 141 -10.41 3.88 -2.81
C LEU A 141 -9.86 4.35 -1.46
N SER A 142 -9.54 5.65 -1.36
CA SER A 142 -9.14 6.29 -0.08
C SER A 142 -10.22 6.29 1.00
N LEU A 143 -11.44 5.84 0.67
CA LEU A 143 -12.60 5.82 1.54
C LEU A 143 -12.37 4.96 2.78
N TRP A 144 -11.64 3.85 2.68
CA TRP A 144 -11.47 2.92 3.79
C TRP A 144 -10.61 3.50 4.89
N ASP A 145 -9.55 4.23 4.53
CA ASP A 145 -8.74 4.96 5.51
C ASP A 145 -9.51 6.05 6.24
N ARG A 146 -10.52 6.65 5.59
CA ARG A 146 -11.44 7.61 6.23
C ARG A 146 -12.38 6.91 7.19
N LEU A 147 -12.98 5.80 6.73
CA LEU A 147 -13.92 5.00 7.51
C LEU A 147 -13.27 4.46 8.79
N HIS A 148 -12.04 3.97 8.68
CA HIS A 148 -11.29 3.32 9.76
C HIS A 148 -10.31 4.25 10.50
N ARG A 149 -10.30 5.54 10.15
CA ARG A 149 -9.47 6.59 10.79
C ARG A 149 -7.96 6.30 10.74
N THR A 150 -7.51 5.70 9.65
CA THR A 150 -6.08 5.43 9.35
C THR A 150 -5.53 6.43 8.33
N LEU A 151 -6.31 7.43 7.91
CA LEU A 151 -5.89 8.44 6.95
C LEU A 151 -4.87 9.44 7.55
N ARG A 152 -3.73 9.61 6.87
CA ARG A 152 -2.71 10.61 7.17
C ARG A 152 -2.25 11.33 5.90
N LEU A 153 -2.51 12.63 5.80
CA LEU A 153 -2.19 13.40 4.59
C LEU A 153 -1.22 14.58 4.83
N ASN A 154 -1.00 14.99 6.08
CA ASN A 154 -0.24 16.20 6.40
C ASN A 154 1.28 15.99 6.51
N VAL A 155 1.85 15.30 5.51
CA VAL A 155 3.30 15.10 5.36
C VAL A 155 3.72 15.70 4.02
N PRO A 156 4.54 16.76 3.98
CA PRO A 156 5.05 17.32 2.72
C PRO A 156 5.79 16.25 1.91
N GLN A 157 5.56 16.17 0.60
CA GLN A 157 6.18 15.14 -0.24
C GLN A 157 7.71 15.14 -0.12
N ALA A 158 8.34 16.33 -0.15
CA ALA A 158 9.79 16.50 0.00
C ALA A 158 10.34 16.10 1.39
N ALA A 159 9.47 15.84 2.38
CA ALA A 159 9.89 15.42 3.72
C ALA A 159 9.68 13.92 3.96
N ILE A 160 9.14 13.20 2.98
CA ILE A 160 8.95 11.76 3.04
C ILE A 160 10.28 11.11 2.66
N SER A 161 10.82 10.28 3.55
CA SER A 161 11.93 9.40 3.23
C SER A 161 11.40 7.99 3.12
N ILE A 162 11.50 7.40 1.93
CA ILE A 162 10.97 6.08 1.60
C ILE A 162 11.87 5.00 2.18
N GLY A 163 11.28 3.90 2.66
CA GLY A 163 11.96 2.67 3.00
C GLY A 163 11.72 2.20 4.42
N VAL A 164 12.51 1.20 4.84
CA VAL A 164 12.52 0.71 6.23
C VAL A 164 13.77 1.24 6.95
N PRO A 165 13.64 1.78 8.17
CA PRO A 165 14.77 2.35 8.91
C PRO A 165 15.98 1.42 9.07
N ALA A 166 15.75 0.13 9.30
CA ALA A 166 16.84 -0.83 9.48
C ALA A 166 17.58 -1.20 8.17
N TRP A 167 16.99 -0.94 6.99
CA TRP A 167 17.59 -1.22 5.68
C TRP A 167 17.73 0.06 4.88
N ARG A 168 18.89 0.72 5.04
CA ARG A 168 19.24 1.96 4.33
C ARG A 168 20.39 1.78 3.35
N ASP A 169 21.03 0.62 3.37
CA ASP A 169 22.13 0.29 2.46
C ASP A 169 21.56 -0.27 1.14
N PRO A 170 21.85 0.38 -0.02
CA PRO A 170 21.42 -0.08 -1.33
C PRO A 170 21.77 -1.54 -1.65
N ASP A 171 22.87 -2.07 -1.10
CA ASP A 171 23.29 -3.45 -1.35
C ASP A 171 22.36 -4.47 -0.66
N THR A 172 21.75 -4.09 0.46
CA THR A 172 20.84 -4.95 1.24
C THR A 172 19.43 -5.02 0.65
N VAL A 173 19.13 -4.16 -0.34
CA VAL A 173 17.85 -4.07 -1.02
C VAL A 173 17.98 -4.43 -2.51
N LYS A 174 18.93 -5.28 -2.87
CA LYS A 174 19.00 -5.87 -4.23
C LYS A 174 18.22 -7.17 -4.30
N LEU A 175 17.84 -7.58 -5.52
CA LEU A 175 17.08 -8.81 -5.76
C LEU A 175 17.60 -10.06 -5.02
N PRO A 176 18.92 -10.35 -4.99
CA PRO A 176 19.40 -11.53 -4.26
C PRO A 176 19.20 -11.43 -2.74
N ALA A 177 19.38 -10.24 -2.17
CA ALA A 177 19.25 -10.02 -0.73
C ALA A 177 17.78 -10.12 -0.28
N ILE A 178 16.86 -9.51 -1.04
CA ILE A 178 15.44 -9.49 -0.64
C ILE A 178 14.75 -10.85 -0.73
N VAL A 179 15.30 -11.82 -1.48
CA VAL A 179 14.78 -13.20 -1.52
C VAL A 179 15.02 -13.93 -0.19
N GLY A 180 16.14 -13.66 0.48
CA GLY A 180 16.47 -14.24 1.78
C GLY A 180 15.85 -13.49 2.96
N MET A 181 15.58 -12.20 2.80
CA MET A 181 15.16 -11.27 3.87
C MET A 181 14.01 -11.79 4.75
N PRO A 182 12.91 -12.37 4.23
CA PRO A 182 11.81 -12.86 5.07
C PRO A 182 12.20 -14.03 5.99
N PHE A 183 13.32 -14.69 5.75
CA PHE A 183 13.78 -15.88 6.49
C PHE A 183 14.88 -15.56 7.52
N GLU A 184 15.43 -14.35 7.48
CA GLU A 184 16.44 -13.88 8.43
C GLU A 184 15.81 -13.35 9.73
N PRO A 185 16.52 -13.34 10.86
CA PRO A 185 16.06 -12.67 12.07
C PRO A 185 15.76 -11.19 11.77
N LEU A 186 14.55 -10.72 12.12
CA LEU A 186 14.19 -9.33 11.92
C LEU A 186 14.94 -8.45 12.93
N PRO A 187 15.72 -7.45 12.48
CA PRO A 187 16.29 -6.43 13.35
C PRO A 187 15.19 -5.55 13.96
N ALA A 188 15.58 -4.58 14.79
CA ALA A 188 14.68 -3.53 15.23
C ALA A 188 14.31 -2.62 14.04
N VAL A 189 13.31 -3.03 13.25
CA VAL A 189 12.97 -2.44 11.94
C VAL A 189 12.69 -0.93 11.98
N TRP A 190 12.29 -0.41 13.15
CA TRP A 190 12.00 1.01 13.39
C TRP A 190 13.17 1.81 13.97
N GLN A 191 14.39 1.28 13.88
CA GLN A 191 15.62 1.95 14.28
C GLN A 191 16.57 2.11 13.10
N LEU A 192 17.27 3.25 13.04
CA LEU A 192 18.30 3.49 12.03
C LEU A 192 19.54 2.62 12.27
N PRO A 193 20.38 2.39 11.25
CA PRO A 193 21.68 1.75 11.44
C PRO A 193 22.54 2.62 12.36
N GLY A 194 22.99 2.07 13.49
CA GLY A 194 23.68 2.83 14.54
C GLY A 194 22.78 3.31 15.69
N GLY A 195 21.47 3.05 15.64
CA GLY A 195 20.50 3.35 16.69
C GLY A 195 19.75 4.66 16.49
N GLY A 196 18.70 4.85 17.30
CA GLY A 196 17.82 6.03 17.23
C GLY A 196 16.58 5.80 16.36
N LYS A 197 15.52 6.56 16.65
CA LYS A 197 14.27 6.50 15.88
C LYS A 197 14.35 7.45 14.69
N PRO A 198 13.91 7.03 13.49
CA PRO A 198 13.79 7.91 12.35
C PRO A 198 12.82 9.05 12.69
N GLN A 199 13.20 10.27 12.32
CA GLN A 199 12.33 11.44 12.40
C GLN A 199 12.21 12.04 11.02
N ARG A 200 11.07 12.70 10.78
CA ARG A 200 10.84 13.42 9.53
C ARG A 200 11.90 14.52 9.38
N HIS A 201 12.49 14.63 8.19
CA HIS A 201 13.36 15.76 7.88
C HIS A 201 12.55 17.07 7.85
N PRO A 202 13.11 18.20 8.33
CA PRO A 202 12.46 19.49 8.19
C PRO A 202 12.26 19.79 6.71
N ALA A 203 11.02 19.98 6.28
CA ALA A 203 10.74 20.45 4.92
C ALA A 203 11.21 21.90 4.79
N THR A 204 12.20 22.17 3.93
CA THR A 204 12.58 23.53 3.55
C THR A 204 11.62 24.04 2.47
N GLY A 205 10.55 24.74 2.86
CA GLY A 205 9.60 25.32 1.91
C GLY A 205 8.16 25.46 2.42
N ARG A 206 7.25 25.88 1.54
CA ARG A 206 5.82 26.02 1.86
C ARG A 206 5.25 24.64 2.19
N LEU A 207 4.61 24.52 3.37
CA LEU A 207 3.89 23.30 3.74
C LEU A 207 2.64 23.16 2.87
N ASP A 208 2.75 22.43 1.77
CA ASP A 208 1.61 22.09 0.91
C ASP A 208 0.76 21.01 1.60
N ARG A 209 -0.02 21.43 2.59
CA ARG A 209 -0.89 20.54 3.37
C ARG A 209 -2.06 20.06 2.52
N LEU A 210 -2.41 18.79 2.70
CA LEU A 210 -3.52 18.16 1.99
C LEU A 210 -4.86 18.31 2.72
N LEU A 211 -4.82 18.60 4.02
CA LEU A 211 -5.99 19.08 4.76
C LEU A 211 -5.97 20.62 4.73
N ALA A 212 -7.09 21.20 4.31
CA ALA A 212 -7.39 22.63 4.45
C ALA A 212 -8.03 22.86 5.82
#